data_AF-A0A2A4QHS7-F1
#
_entry.id   AF-A0A2A4QHS7-F1
#
_cell.length_a   1.000
_cell.length_b   1.000
_cell.length_c   1.000
_cell.angle_alpha   90.00
_cell.angle_beta   90.00
_cell.angle_gamma   90.00
#
_symmetry.space_group_name_H-M   'P 1'
#
loop_
_entity.id
_entity.type
_entity.pdbx_description
1 polymer ?
#
loop_
_entity_poly.entity_id
_entity_poly.type
_entity_poly.pdbx_seq_one_letter_code
_entity_poly.pdbx_strand_id
1 'polypeptide(L)' 'MCRSLNFSCLLRETYTYSIEGFFSHSKSGLHGTYYHCSPKHLQRYCDKFTFRYNTRKIIGEERFDLALSQADGRRLKYAR' A
#
# COMPACT_ATOMS: atom_id res chain seq x y z
N MET A 1 -17.18 1.92 7.55
CA MET A 1 -17.33 0.46 7.39
C MET A 1 -17.14 0.09 5.92
N CYS A 2 -15.93 -0.37 5.56
CA CYS A 2 -15.66 -1.14 4.34
C CYS A 2 -14.62 -2.19 4.76
N ARG A 3 -15.12 -3.34 5.23
CA ARG A 3 -14.32 -4.53 5.55
C ARG A 3 -14.05 -5.25 4.24
N SER A 4 -12.92 -4.95 3.58
CA SER A 4 -12.32 -5.82 2.55
C SER A 4 -10.97 -5.22 2.10
N LEU A 5 -10.06 -5.10 3.04
CA LEU A 5 -8.63 -5.11 2.75
C LEU A 5 -8.09 -6.19 3.66
N ASN A 6 -7.67 -7.30 3.04
CA ASN A 6 -7.03 -8.41 3.71
C ASN A 6 -5.81 -7.89 4.45
N PHE A 7 -5.97 -7.60 5.74
CA PHE A 7 -4.89 -7.51 6.71
C PHE A 7 -4.42 -8.95 7.03
N SER A 8 -4.04 -9.72 6.00
CA SER A 8 -3.51 -11.08 6.15
C SER A 8 -2.10 -11.09 6.78
N CYS A 9 -1.63 -9.96 7.31
CA CYS A 9 -0.34 -9.77 7.94
C CYS A 9 -0.44 -9.80 9.48
N LEU A 10 -1.36 -10.57 10.07
CA LEU A 10 -1.56 -10.61 11.52
C LEU A 10 -1.67 -12.00 12.15
N LEU A 11 -1.09 -13.04 11.52
CA LEU A 11 -0.93 -14.37 12.15
C LEU A 11 0.40 -15.05 11.81
N ARG A 12 1.50 -14.30 11.85
CA ARG A 12 2.85 -14.86 11.96
C ARG A 12 3.73 -13.83 12.65
N GLU A 13 4.54 -14.32 13.59
CA GLU A 13 5.31 -13.60 14.60
C GLU A 13 5.77 -12.19 14.20
N THR A 14 5.54 -11.24 15.09
CA THR A 14 5.89 -9.83 14.90
C THR A 14 7.41 -9.64 15.00
N TYR A 15 8.11 -9.76 13.87
CA TYR A 15 9.51 -9.37 13.77
C TYR A 15 9.60 -7.82 13.75
N THR A 16 10.04 -7.20 14.85
CA THR A 16 10.24 -5.73 14.98
C THR A 16 11.06 -5.16 13.81
N TYR A 17 12.07 -5.90 13.39
CA TYR A 17 12.94 -5.55 12.26
C TYR A 17 12.21 -5.36 10.93
N SER A 18 11.19 -6.18 10.66
CA SER A 18 10.47 -6.12 9.38
C SER A 18 9.56 -4.90 9.27
N ILE A 19 8.94 -4.51 10.40
CA ILE A 19 8.04 -3.36 10.44
C ILE A 19 8.79 -2.03 10.48
N GLU A 20 9.94 -1.97 11.15
CA GLU A 20 10.84 -0.81 11.13
C GLU A 20 11.39 -0.53 9.72
N GLY A 21 11.75 -1.58 8.98
CA GLY A 21 12.17 -1.47 7.58
C GLY A 21 11.05 -0.96 6.67
N PHE A 22 9.81 -1.40 6.91
CA PHE A 22 8.62 -0.93 6.19
C PHE A 22 8.35 0.56 6.43
N PHE A 23 8.39 1.02 7.68
CA PHE A 23 8.16 2.43 8.00
C PHE A 23 9.27 3.34 7.49
N SER A 24 10.52 2.89 7.49
CA SER A 24 11.64 3.64 6.90
C SER A 24 11.43 3.89 5.41
N HIS A 25 11.05 2.86 4.65
CA HIS A 25 10.73 3.00 3.22
C HIS A 25 9.50 3.87 2.96
N SER A 26 8.47 3.76 3.80
CA SER A 26 7.24 4.53 3.66
C SER A 26 7.47 6.03 3.89
N LYS A 27 8.27 6.39 4.91
CA LYS A 27 8.65 7.78 5.20
C LYS A 27 9.44 8.41 4.06
N SER A 28 10.49 7.74 3.57
CA SER A 28 11.28 8.24 2.43
C SER A 28 10.45 8.32 1.15
N GLY A 29 9.56 7.34 0.91
CA GLY A 29 8.67 7.34 -0.25
C GLY A 29 7.64 8.47 -0.22
N LEU A 30 7.10 8.80 0.96
CA LEU A 30 6.19 9.94 1.12
C LEU A 30 6.91 11.26 0.88
N HIS A 31 8.08 11.44 1.50
CA HIS A 31 8.86 12.67 1.40
C HIS A 31 9.39 12.93 -0.04
N GLY A 32 9.76 11.88 -0.77
CA GLY A 32 10.26 12.01 -2.14
C GLY A 32 9.18 12.16 -3.23
N THR A 33 7.97 11.62 -3.01
CA THR A 33 6.92 11.63 -4.04
C THR A 33 5.94 12.79 -3.89
N TYR A 34 5.69 13.24 -2.66
CA TYR A 34 4.64 14.23 -2.38
C TYR A 34 5.24 15.45 -1.67
N TYR A 35 5.04 16.63 -2.25
CA TYR A 35 5.41 17.89 -1.62
C TYR A 35 4.51 18.25 -0.43
N HIS A 36 3.22 17.89 -0.51
CA HIS A 36 2.25 18.10 0.56
C HIS A 36 1.26 16.92 0.65
N CYS A 37 1.21 16.25 1.82
CA CYS A 37 0.30 15.13 2.07
C CYS A 37 -0.96 15.62 2.79
N SER A 38 -2.13 15.49 2.16
CA SER A 38 -3.41 15.76 2.84
C SER A 38 -3.83 14.55 3.69
N PRO A 39 -4.30 14.75 4.95
CA PRO A 39 -4.76 13.66 5.80
C PRO A 39 -5.96 12.91 5.20
N LYS A 40 -6.73 13.53 4.31
CA LYS A 40 -7.85 12.89 3.58
C LYS A 40 -7.43 11.65 2.78
N HIS A 41 -6.16 11.58 2.36
CA HIS A 41 -5.66 10.50 1.49
C HIS A 41 -4.67 9.57 2.20
N LEU A 42 -4.52 9.69 3.52
CA LEU A 42 -3.52 8.95 4.29
C LEU A 42 -3.66 7.43 4.10
N GLN A 43 -4.89 6.93 4.15
CA GLN A 43 -5.18 5.51 3.95
C GLN A 43 -4.72 5.01 2.57
N ARG A 44 -4.94 5.80 1.51
CA ARG A 44 -4.53 5.43 0.14
C ARG A 44 -3.02 5.36 0.00
N TYR A 45 -2.29 6.22 0.72
CA TYR A 45 -0.83 6.15 0.74
C TYR A 45 -0.36 4.87 1.42
N CYS A 46 -0.92 4.53 2.58
CA CYS A 46 -0.62 3.27 3.27
C CYS A 46 -0.88 2.06 2.37
N ASP A 47 -2.05 1.99 1.73
CA ASP A 47 -2.42 0.88 0.85
C ASP A 47 -1.42 0.73 -0.33
N LYS A 48 -0.98 1.85 -0.92
CA LYS A 48 0.04 1.87 -1.98
C LYS A 48 1.38 1.30 -1.49
N PHE A 49 1.84 1.68 -0.29
CA PHE A 49 3.11 1.19 0.26
C PHE A 49 3.03 -0.28 0.65
N THR A 50 1.91 -0.71 1.23
CA THR A 50 1.66 -2.12 1.56
C THR A 50 1.63 -2.99 0.30
N PHE A 51 0.93 -2.55 -0.75
CA PHE A 51 0.95 -3.24 -2.04
C PHE A 51 2.39 -3.40 -2.56
N ARG A 52 3.15 -2.30 -2.61
CA ARG A 52 4.54 -2.32 -3.09
C ARG A 52 5.46 -3.23 -2.27
N TYR A 53 5.28 -3.27 -0.95
CA TYR A 53 6.09 -4.12 -0.07
C TYR A 53 5.75 -5.61 -0.25
N ASN A 54 4.46 -5.93 -0.38
CA ASN A 54 3.99 -7.30 -0.56
C ASN A 54 4.38 -7.88 -1.93
N THR A 55 4.35 -7.06 -2.99
CA THR A 55 4.70 -7.50 -4.35
C THR A 55 6.19 -7.45 -4.65
N ARG A 56 7.08 -7.30 -3.63
CA ARG A 56 8.53 -7.12 -3.85
C ARG A 56 9.24 -8.32 -4.49
N LYS A 57 8.63 -9.51 -4.41
CA LYS A 57 9.19 -10.78 -4.91
C LYS A 57 8.66 -11.18 -6.29
N ILE A 58 7.73 -10.40 -6.84
CA ILE A 58 7.00 -10.71 -8.08
C ILE A 58 7.69 -10.00 -9.25
N ILE A 59 7.69 -10.64 -10.43
CA ILE A 59 8.25 -10.09 -11.67
C ILE A 59 7.38 -8.90 -12.13
N GLY A 60 8.00 -7.91 -12.80
CA GLY A 60 7.36 -6.63 -13.12
C GLY A 60 6.04 -6.74 -13.90
N GLU A 61 5.94 -7.69 -14.84
CA GLU A 61 4.73 -7.89 -15.66
C GLU A 61 3.58 -8.48 -14.84
N GLU A 62 3.82 -9.56 -14.12
CA GLU A 62 2.82 -10.18 -13.22
C GLU A 62 2.32 -9.20 -12.15
N ARG A 63 3.19 -8.28 -11.72
CA ARG A 63 2.83 -7.23 -10.77
C ARG A 63 1.88 -6.19 -11.38
N PHE A 64 2.02 -5.89 -12.67
CA PHE A 64 1.13 -4.99 -13.38
C PHE A 64 -0.26 -5.62 -13.55
N ASP A 65 -0.30 -6.90 -13.93
CA ASP A 65 -1.55 -7.65 -14.06
C ASP A 65 -2.28 -7.79 -12.72
N LEU A 66 -1.54 -8.03 -11.63
CA LEU A 66 -2.08 -8.03 -10.28
C LEU A 66 -2.66 -6.66 -9.89
N ALA A 67 -2.02 -5.57 -10.28
CA ALA A 67 -2.54 -4.23 -10.01
C ALA A 67 -3.85 -3.96 -10.78
N LEU A 68 -3.92 -4.40 -12.04
CA LEU A 68 -5.12 -4.25 -12.88
C LEU A 68 -6.30 -5.06 -12.35
N SER A 69 -6.08 -6.32 -11.97
CA SER A 69 -7.14 -7.16 -11.36
C SER A 69 -7.70 -6.57 -10.07
N GLN A 70 -6.91 -5.84 -9.29
CA GLN A 70 -7.39 -5.15 -8.08
C GLN A 70 -8.09 -3.81 -8.36
N ALA A 71 -7.85 -3.23 -9.53
CA ALA A 71 -8.49 -2.00 -9.99
C ALA A 71 -9.86 -2.26 -10.61
N ASP A 72 -10.10 -3.48 -11.09
CA ASP A 72 -11.37 -3.83 -11.74
C ASP A 72 -12.57 -3.64 -10.78
N GLY A 73 -13.65 -3.07 -11.32
CA GLY A 73 -14.85 -2.70 -10.55
C GLY A 73 -14.71 -1.50 -9.60
N ARG A 74 -13.52 -0.91 -9.40
CA ARG A 74 -13.34 0.26 -8.51
C ARG A 74 -13.35 1.58 -9.28
N ARG A 75 -14.48 2.29 -9.26
CA ARG A 75 -14.56 3.65 -9.82
C ARG A 75 -14.07 4.70 -8.81
N LEU A 76 -12.98 5.38 -9.13
CA LEU A 76 -12.48 6.52 -8.36
C LEU A 76 -13.40 7.73 -8.57
N LYS A 77 -14.24 8.02 -7.57
CA LYS A 77 -14.97 9.30 -7.47
C LYS A 77 -14.21 10.19 -6.49
N TYR A 78 -13.88 11.41 -6.92
CA TYR A 78 -13.36 12.43 -6.01
C TYR A 78 -14.53 12.98 -5.19
N ALA A 79 -14.64 12.56 -3.94
CA ALA A 79 -15.55 13.15 -2.98
C ALA A 79 -14.84 14.35 -2.34
N ARG A 80 -15.48 15.53 -2.43
CA ARG A 80 -14.92 16.83 -2.02
C ARG A 80 -14.79 16.94 -0.50
#